data_AF-A0A2N3BNW1-F1
#
_entry.id   AF-A0A2N3BNW1-F1
#
_cell.length_a   1.000
_cell.length_b   1.000
_cell.length_c   1.000
_cell.angle_alpha   90.00
_cell.angle_beta   90.00
_cell.angle_gamma   90.00
#
_symmetry.space_group_name_H-M   'P 1'
#
loop_
_entity.id
_entity.type
_entity.pdbx_description
1 polymer ?
#
loop_
_entity_poly.entity_id
_entity_poly.type
_entity_poly.pdbx_seq_one_letter_code
_entity_poly.pdbx_strand_id
1 'polypeptide(L)'
;MNRLTFAALAVLALGACKEDLAGPPLPVTMTAAAVGHYCQMDILEHPGPKAQVHLAGLPDPLFFSQVRDAVAYQRMPEQSHAIVAIYVSDMGKAPSWDDPGAANWTAAGDAVFVVGATVPGGMGAPELVPFAEPAAAAAFAARNGGEVMTLDRVPDRIVLAPVDVALDADGNFIPPDRAVAD
;
A
#
# COMPACT_ATOMS: atom_id res chain seq x y z
N MET A 1 43.64 18.43 40.26
CA MET A 1 42.25 17.96 40.13
C MET A 1 41.59 18.24 38.75
N ASN A 2 42.26 18.89 37.79
CA ASN A 2 41.62 19.28 36.51
C ASN A 2 41.86 18.33 35.31
N ARG A 3 42.70 17.30 35.46
CA ARG A 3 43.06 16.37 34.36
C ARG A 3 42.20 15.10 34.34
N LEU A 4 41.74 14.65 35.51
CA LEU A 4 40.84 13.49 35.65
C LEU A 4 39.42 13.80 35.16
N THR A 5 38.98 15.05 35.29
CA THR A 5 37.67 15.51 34.82
C THR A 5 37.57 15.56 33.29
N PHE A 6 38.67 15.90 32.59
CA PHE A 6 38.71 15.89 31.13
C PHE A 6 38.71 14.48 30.54
N ALA A 7 39.33 13.51 31.23
CA ALA A 7 39.32 12.10 30.81
C ALA A 7 37.93 11.46 30.96
N ALA A 8 37.18 11.84 31.99
CA ALA A 8 35.81 11.33 32.21
C ALA A 8 34.79 11.86 31.18
N LEU A 9 34.98 13.08 30.67
CA LEU A 9 34.09 13.66 29.67
C LEU A 9 34.29 13.07 28.26
N ALA A 10 35.51 12.63 27.94
CA ALA A 10 35.83 12.02 26.65
C ALA A 10 35.24 10.60 26.48
N VAL A 11 35.08 9.85 27.58
CA VAL A 11 34.51 8.49 27.55
C VAL A 11 32.98 8.50 27.33
N LEU A 12 32.29 9.57 27.74
CA LEU A 12 30.84 9.72 27.52
C LEU A 12 30.48 10.15 26.09
N ALA A 13 31.44 10.63 25.30
CA ALA A 13 31.23 11.03 23.90
C ALA A 13 31.25 9.84 22.91
N LEU A 14 31.70 8.67 23.33
CA LEU A 14 31.84 7.47 22.46
C LEU A 14 30.56 6.64 22.33
N GLY A 15 29.47 6.99 23.02
CA GLY A 15 28.18 6.29 22.94
C GLY A 15 27.18 6.84 21.91
N ALA A 16 27.55 7.88 21.15
CA ALA A 16 26.61 8.60 20.27
C ALA A 16 26.64 8.16 18.80
N CYS A 17 27.54 7.26 18.40
CA CYS A 17 27.50 6.67 17.05
C CYS A 17 26.45 5.56 17.00
N LYS A 18 25.18 5.94 16.91
CA LYS A 18 24.12 5.04 16.49
C LYS A 18 23.93 5.22 14.98
N GLU A 19 24.89 4.69 14.22
CA GLU A 19 24.76 4.55 12.76
C GLU A 19 23.95 3.29 12.48
N ASP A 20 22.64 3.38 12.65
CA ASP A 20 21.69 2.47 11.98
C ASP A 20 20.94 3.30 10.94
N LEU A 21 21.66 3.75 9.90
CA LEU A 21 21.02 4.15 8.63
C LEU A 21 20.76 2.89 7.80
N ALA A 22 20.12 1.88 8.42
CA ALA A 22 19.47 0.86 7.64
C ALA A 22 18.33 1.55 6.87
N GLY A 23 18.34 1.44 5.55
CA GLY A 23 17.24 1.94 4.72
C GLY A 23 15.90 1.31 5.12
N PRO A 24 14.79 1.79 4.55
CA PRO A 24 13.48 1.18 4.81
C PRO A 24 13.52 -0.35 4.54
N PRO A 25 12.78 -1.16 5.32
CA PRO A 25 12.72 -2.60 5.09
C PRO A 25 12.33 -2.93 3.66
N LEU A 26 12.97 -3.93 3.05
CA LEU A 26 12.60 -4.38 1.71
C LEU A 26 11.18 -4.98 1.68
N PRO A 27 10.48 -4.91 0.54
CA PRO A 27 9.17 -5.54 0.42
C PRO A 27 9.29 -7.07 0.57
N VAL A 28 8.29 -7.66 1.20
CA VAL A 28 8.17 -9.10 1.41
C VAL A 28 7.32 -9.72 0.30
N THR A 29 7.78 -10.84 -0.27
CA THR A 29 7.01 -11.64 -1.23
C THR A 29 5.79 -12.24 -0.54
N MET A 30 4.61 -12.11 -1.15
CA MET A 30 3.40 -12.75 -0.64
C MET A 30 3.52 -14.27 -0.72
N THR A 31 2.96 -14.95 0.27
CA THR A 31 2.86 -16.41 0.33
C THR A 31 1.42 -16.80 0.66
N ALA A 32 1.04 -18.06 0.48
CA ALA A 32 -0.29 -18.56 0.86
C ALA A 32 -0.57 -18.50 2.38
N ALA A 33 0.41 -18.13 3.20
CA ALA A 33 0.20 -17.88 4.63
C ALA A 33 -0.07 -16.40 4.94
N ALA A 34 0.12 -15.49 3.97
CA ALA A 34 -0.10 -14.08 4.16
C ALA A 34 -1.60 -13.77 4.10
N VAL A 35 -2.10 -13.04 5.10
CA VAL A 35 -3.51 -12.66 5.20
C VAL A 35 -3.67 -11.16 5.16
N GLY A 36 -4.80 -10.69 4.63
CA GLY A 36 -5.14 -9.27 4.62
C GLY A 36 -5.41 -8.73 6.03
N HIS A 37 -4.86 -7.57 6.35
CA HIS A 37 -4.93 -6.94 7.68
C HIS A 37 -6.37 -6.71 8.16
N TYR A 38 -7.29 -6.32 7.27
CA TYR A 38 -8.69 -6.13 7.62
C TYR A 38 -9.56 -7.36 7.43
N CYS A 39 -9.43 -8.10 6.32
CA CYS A 39 -10.30 -9.23 6.02
C CYS A 39 -9.90 -10.53 6.75
N GLN A 40 -8.63 -10.66 7.16
CA GLN A 40 -8.05 -11.89 7.72
C GLN A 40 -8.20 -13.12 6.80
N MET A 41 -8.35 -12.89 5.49
CA MET A 41 -8.39 -13.93 4.45
C MET A 41 -7.08 -13.93 3.66
N ASP A 42 -6.81 -15.02 2.93
CA ASP A 42 -5.59 -15.18 2.12
C ASP A 42 -5.45 -14.01 1.13
N ILE A 43 -4.29 -13.36 1.17
CA ILE A 43 -4.00 -12.18 0.36
C ILE A 43 -4.00 -12.49 -1.15
N LEU A 44 -3.60 -13.71 -1.53
CA LEU A 44 -3.49 -14.15 -2.92
C LEU A 44 -4.84 -14.52 -3.53
N GLU A 45 -5.88 -14.75 -2.72
CA GLU A 45 -7.23 -15.05 -3.22
C GLU A 45 -8.02 -13.80 -3.65
N HIS A 46 -7.50 -12.61 -3.34
CA HIS A 46 -8.12 -11.36 -3.75
C HIS A 46 -7.57 -10.89 -5.10
N PRO A 47 -8.41 -10.57 -6.10
CA PRO A 47 -7.95 -9.92 -7.33
C PRO A 47 -7.50 -8.47 -7.07
N GLY A 48 -6.95 -7.81 -8.08
CA GLY A 48 -6.55 -6.41 -8.05
C GLY A 48 -5.26 -6.14 -7.24
N PRO A 49 -4.83 -4.88 -7.17
CA PRO A 49 -3.55 -4.51 -6.58
C PRO A 49 -3.50 -4.77 -5.07
N LYS A 50 -2.31 -5.06 -4.56
CA LYS A 50 -2.05 -5.28 -3.13
C LYS A 50 -1.14 -4.21 -2.57
N ALA A 51 -1.16 -4.06 -1.26
CA ALA A 51 -0.22 -3.22 -0.55
C ALA A 51 0.37 -3.94 0.66
N GLN A 52 1.55 -3.50 1.08
CA GLN A 52 2.17 -3.90 2.33
C GLN A 52 2.69 -2.67 3.07
N VAL A 53 2.38 -2.58 4.36
CA VAL A 53 2.76 -1.46 5.22
C VAL A 53 3.70 -1.99 6.29
N HIS A 54 4.93 -1.51 6.29
CA HIS A 54 5.95 -1.85 7.28
C HIS A 54 5.87 -0.89 8.45
N LEU A 55 5.85 -1.44 9.66
CA LEU A 55 5.73 -0.70 10.91
C LEU A 55 7.02 -0.81 11.73
N ALA A 56 7.44 0.29 12.35
CA ALA A 56 8.59 0.32 13.22
C ALA A 56 8.45 -0.70 14.36
N GLY A 57 9.45 -1.57 14.52
CA GLY A 57 9.49 -2.56 15.59
C GLY A 57 8.74 -3.87 15.30
N LEU A 58 8.05 -3.99 14.17
CA LEU A 58 7.45 -5.25 13.72
C LEU A 58 8.34 -5.93 12.66
N PRO A 59 8.49 -7.27 12.72
CA PRO A 59 9.31 -8.01 11.77
C PRO A 59 8.66 -8.19 10.39
N ASP A 60 7.32 -8.28 10.36
CA ASP A 60 6.53 -8.55 9.16
C ASP A 60 5.60 -7.37 8.85
N PRO A 61 5.32 -7.10 7.57
CA PRO A 61 4.41 -6.03 7.19
C PRO A 61 2.95 -6.41 7.43
N LEU A 62 2.11 -5.39 7.49
CA LEU A 62 0.67 -5.55 7.33
C LEU A 62 0.35 -5.64 5.83
N PHE A 63 -0.22 -6.75 5.36
CA PHE A 63 -0.72 -6.85 3.99
C PHE A 63 -2.13 -6.29 3.87
N PHE A 64 -2.43 -5.63 2.76
CA PHE A 64 -3.76 -5.10 2.45
C PHE A 64 -4.22 -5.63 1.09
N SER A 65 -5.44 -6.18 1.06
CA SER A 65 -6.06 -6.75 -0.14
C SER A 65 -6.41 -5.69 -1.20
N GLN A 66 -6.36 -4.41 -0.82
CA GLN A 66 -6.61 -3.23 -1.66
C GLN A 66 -5.60 -2.15 -1.32
N VAL A 67 -5.15 -1.40 -2.32
CA VAL A 67 -4.19 -0.30 -2.13
C VAL A 67 -4.85 0.89 -1.44
N ARG A 68 -6.10 1.16 -1.79
CA ARG A 68 -6.92 2.19 -1.15
C ARG A 68 -6.93 2.08 0.38
N ASP A 69 -7.05 0.86 0.92
CA ASP A 69 -7.10 0.61 2.36
C ASP A 69 -5.77 0.91 3.05
N ALA A 70 -4.62 0.59 2.41
CA ALA A 70 -3.30 0.94 2.93
C ALA A 70 -3.06 2.46 2.93
N VAL A 71 -3.56 3.18 1.92
CA VAL A 71 -3.48 4.65 1.87
C VAL A 71 -4.41 5.29 2.90
N ALA A 72 -5.61 4.72 3.11
CA ALA A 72 -6.50 5.15 4.18
C ALA A 72 -5.83 4.95 5.56
N TYR A 73 -5.25 3.76 5.79
CA TYR A 73 -4.47 3.45 6.97
C TYR A 73 -3.34 4.47 7.19
N GLN A 74 -2.56 4.79 6.15
CA GLN A 74 -1.49 5.80 6.23
C GLN A 74 -1.99 7.18 6.69
N ARG A 75 -3.22 7.57 6.32
CA ARG A 75 -3.78 8.90 6.62
C ARG A 75 -4.53 8.98 7.94
N MET A 76 -4.81 7.84 8.58
CA MET A 76 -5.49 7.81 9.87
C MET A 76 -4.52 8.15 11.01
N PRO A 77 -4.92 9.02 11.96
CA PRO A 77 -4.04 9.49 13.03
C PRO A 77 -3.73 8.43 14.10
N GLU A 78 -4.51 7.35 14.16
CA GLU A 78 -4.42 6.32 15.20
C GLU A 78 -3.57 5.13 14.74
N GLN A 79 -2.25 5.32 14.66
CA GLN A 79 -1.32 4.21 14.43
C GLN A 79 -0.56 3.86 15.69
N SER A 80 -0.60 2.58 16.06
CA SER A 80 0.12 2.05 17.23
C SER A 80 1.64 2.09 17.05
N HIS A 81 2.10 2.12 15.80
CA HIS A 81 3.51 2.16 15.42
C HIS A 81 3.71 3.12 14.24
N ALA A 82 4.91 3.69 14.11
CA ALA A 82 5.25 4.53 12.97
C ALA A 82 5.35 3.69 11.69
N ILE A 83 4.78 4.16 10.60
CA ILE A 83 4.98 3.56 9.27
C ILE A 83 6.40 3.90 8.80
N VAL A 84 7.18 2.87 8.43
CA VAL A 84 8.56 3.02 7.96
C VAL A 84 8.72 2.77 6.46
N ALA A 85 7.78 2.04 5.85
CA ALA A 85 7.72 1.85 4.41
C ALA A 85 6.30 1.45 3.96
N ILE A 86 5.92 1.82 2.74
CA ILE A 86 4.72 1.31 2.07
C ILE A 86 5.11 0.88 0.67
N TYR A 87 4.77 -0.36 0.33
CA TYR A 87 4.92 -0.89 -1.03
C TYR A 87 3.57 -1.30 -1.59
N VAL A 88 3.41 -1.13 -2.89
CA VAL A 88 2.20 -1.45 -3.64
C VAL A 88 2.56 -2.32 -4.85
N SER A 89 1.67 -3.21 -5.27
CA SER A 89 1.88 -4.06 -6.44
C SER A 89 1.98 -3.21 -7.70
N ASP A 90 3.03 -3.32 -8.50
CA ASP A 90 3.16 -2.69 -9.80
C ASP A 90 2.27 -3.44 -10.82
N MET A 91 1.09 -2.88 -11.09
CA MET A 91 0.10 -3.50 -11.98
C MET A 91 0.52 -3.47 -13.45
N GLY A 92 1.60 -2.75 -13.80
CA GLY A 92 2.24 -2.88 -15.11
C GLY A 92 2.98 -4.20 -15.32
N LYS A 93 3.23 -4.95 -14.23
CA LYS A 93 3.91 -6.26 -14.22
C LYS A 93 3.00 -7.41 -13.80
N ALA A 94 1.77 -7.11 -13.39
CA ALA A 94 0.79 -8.12 -13.03
C ALA A 94 0.43 -8.98 -14.26
N PRO A 95 0.45 -10.32 -14.17
CA PRO A 95 -0.05 -11.19 -15.23
C PRO A 95 -1.50 -10.91 -15.62
N SER A 96 -2.36 -10.63 -14.65
CA SER A 96 -3.75 -10.23 -14.89
C SER A 96 -4.32 -9.49 -13.68
N TRP A 97 -5.58 -9.06 -13.75
CA TRP A 97 -6.27 -8.53 -12.58
C TRP A 97 -6.52 -9.60 -11.52
N ASP A 98 -6.83 -10.83 -11.93
CA ASP A 98 -7.07 -11.96 -11.02
C ASP A 98 -5.78 -12.53 -10.42
N ASP A 99 -4.64 -12.34 -11.09
CA ASP A 99 -3.31 -12.67 -10.58
C ASP A 99 -2.43 -11.41 -10.59
N PRO A 100 -2.48 -10.59 -9.51
CA PRO A 100 -1.71 -9.35 -9.43
C PRO A 100 -0.20 -9.59 -9.25
N GLY A 101 0.23 -10.85 -9.06
CA GLY A 101 1.61 -11.22 -8.77
C GLY A 101 2.00 -11.11 -7.28
N ALA A 102 2.96 -11.93 -6.86
CA ALA A 102 3.38 -12.04 -5.45
C ALA A 102 4.57 -11.15 -5.05
N ALA A 103 5.31 -10.62 -6.03
CA ALA A 103 6.63 -10.01 -5.84
C ALA A 103 6.89 -8.73 -6.67
N ASN A 104 5.92 -8.28 -7.46
CA ASN A 104 6.00 -7.08 -8.29
C ASN A 104 5.79 -5.82 -7.44
N TRP A 105 6.69 -5.52 -6.52
CA TRP A 105 6.52 -4.37 -5.62
C TRP A 105 7.16 -3.09 -6.15
N THR A 106 6.53 -1.96 -5.87
CA THR A 106 7.11 -0.61 -6.01
C THR A 106 6.84 0.21 -4.75
N ALA A 107 7.72 1.16 -4.42
CA ALA A 107 7.49 2.05 -3.29
C ALA A 107 6.30 2.97 -3.59
N ALA A 108 5.36 3.10 -2.65
CA ALA A 108 4.13 3.86 -2.88
C ALA A 108 4.38 5.35 -3.17
N GLY A 109 5.46 5.92 -2.61
CA GLY A 109 5.87 7.31 -2.85
C GLY A 109 6.44 7.56 -4.24
N ASP A 110 6.98 6.53 -4.90
CA ASP A 110 7.56 6.61 -6.24
C ASP A 110 6.58 6.16 -7.34
N ALA A 111 5.47 5.54 -6.95
CA ALA A 111 4.44 5.07 -7.86
C ALA A 111 3.52 6.19 -8.36
N VAL A 112 2.92 5.97 -9.52
CA VAL A 112 1.74 6.72 -9.97
C VAL A 112 0.50 5.83 -9.89
N PHE A 113 -0.65 6.45 -9.68
CA PHE A 113 -1.92 5.78 -9.44
C PHE A 113 -2.92 6.21 -10.49
N VAL A 114 -3.64 5.25 -11.07
CA VAL A 114 -4.87 5.53 -11.81
C VAL A 114 -6.02 5.52 -10.81
N VAL A 115 -6.73 6.64 -10.73
CA VAL A 115 -7.82 6.87 -9.77
C VAL A 115 -9.14 7.04 -10.52
N GLY A 116 -10.18 6.34 -10.07
CA GLY A 116 -11.50 6.39 -10.71
C GLY A 116 -11.59 5.60 -12.02
N ALA A 117 -10.75 4.57 -12.17
CA ALA A 117 -10.93 3.58 -13.23
C ALA A 117 -12.25 2.82 -13.03
N THR A 118 -12.81 2.31 -14.13
CA THR A 118 -14.07 1.54 -14.12
C THR A 118 -13.89 0.11 -13.64
N VAL A 119 -12.65 -0.36 -13.51
CA VAL A 119 -12.34 -1.70 -12.98
C VAL A 119 -12.41 -1.64 -11.45
N PRO A 120 -13.27 -2.44 -10.80
CA PRO A 120 -13.38 -2.45 -9.35
C PRO A 120 -12.17 -3.16 -8.72
N GLY A 121 -11.79 -2.72 -7.53
CA GLY A 121 -10.76 -3.36 -6.69
C GLY A 121 -11.10 -4.80 -6.31
N GLY A 122 -10.17 -5.46 -5.63
CA GLY A 122 -10.29 -6.86 -5.20
C GLY A 122 -11.53 -7.19 -4.37
N MET A 123 -12.12 -6.17 -3.76
CA MET A 123 -13.31 -6.27 -2.91
C MET A 123 -14.54 -5.56 -3.49
N GLY A 124 -14.50 -5.18 -4.77
CA GLY A 124 -15.62 -4.52 -5.44
C GLY A 124 -15.70 -3.00 -5.25
N ALA A 125 -14.82 -2.41 -4.43
CA ALA A 125 -14.79 -0.97 -4.18
C ALA A 125 -13.94 -0.23 -5.23
N PRO A 126 -14.08 1.11 -5.36
CA PRO A 126 -13.12 1.92 -6.11
C PRO A 126 -11.70 1.68 -5.62
N GLU A 127 -10.76 1.57 -6.55
CA GLU A 127 -9.36 1.23 -6.25
C GLU A 127 -8.40 2.34 -6.71
N LEU A 128 -7.25 2.41 -6.05
CA LEU A 128 -6.09 3.15 -6.55
C LEU A 128 -5.21 2.14 -7.29
N VAL A 129 -5.09 2.24 -8.61
CA VAL A 129 -4.31 1.26 -9.40
C VAL A 129 -2.86 1.74 -9.56
N PRO A 130 -1.90 1.21 -8.79
CA PRO A 130 -0.50 1.60 -8.83
C PRO A 130 0.29 1.09 -10.05
N PHE A 131 1.21 1.92 -10.52
CA PHE A 131 2.21 1.58 -11.54
C PHE A 131 3.55 2.19 -11.18
N ALA A 132 4.64 1.46 -11.42
CA ALA A 132 5.98 2.03 -11.34
C ALA A 132 6.26 2.97 -12.52
N GLU A 133 5.71 2.67 -13.70
CA GLU A 133 5.96 3.41 -14.93
C GLU A 133 4.76 4.30 -15.32
N PRO A 134 4.95 5.64 -15.45
CA PRO A 134 3.88 6.55 -15.85
C PRO A 134 3.22 6.21 -17.20
N ALA A 135 3.99 5.67 -18.14
CA ALA A 135 3.47 5.24 -19.44
C ALA A 135 2.50 4.06 -19.31
N ALA A 136 2.74 3.13 -18.39
CA ALA A 136 1.86 2.00 -18.13
C ALA A 136 0.54 2.47 -17.49
N ALA A 137 0.61 3.40 -16.54
CA ALA A 137 -0.58 4.02 -15.94
C ALA A 137 -1.43 4.76 -16.97
N ALA A 138 -0.80 5.55 -17.86
CA ALA A 138 -1.50 6.26 -18.92
C ALA A 138 -2.19 5.29 -19.89
N ALA A 139 -1.52 4.19 -20.26
CA ALA A 139 -2.11 3.16 -21.11
C ALA A 139 -3.29 2.45 -20.43
N PHE A 140 -3.20 2.15 -19.13
CA PHE A 140 -4.30 1.59 -18.36
C PHE A 140 -5.48 2.55 -18.28
N ALA A 141 -5.24 3.82 -17.95
CA ALA A 141 -6.27 4.85 -17.87
C ALA A 141 -6.98 5.08 -19.20
N ALA A 142 -6.26 5.00 -20.33
CA ALA A 142 -6.86 5.10 -21.66
C ALA A 142 -7.85 3.96 -21.97
N ARG A 143 -7.66 2.77 -21.38
CA ARG A 143 -8.55 1.61 -21.58
C ARG A 143 -9.68 1.55 -20.56
N ASN A 144 -9.38 1.89 -19.32
CA ASN A 144 -10.26 1.66 -18.16
C ASN A 144 -10.82 2.96 -17.55
N GLY A 145 -10.54 4.12 -18.16
CA GLY A 145 -10.85 5.42 -17.57
C GLY A 145 -9.99 5.75 -16.36
N GLY A 146 -10.35 6.85 -15.68
CA GLY A 146 -9.65 7.37 -14.52
C GLY A 146 -8.57 8.40 -14.85
N GLU A 147 -7.97 8.96 -13.79
CA GLU A 147 -6.94 10.00 -13.85
C GLU A 147 -5.63 9.48 -13.26
N VAL A 148 -4.51 9.75 -13.93
CA VAL A 148 -3.17 9.41 -13.45
C VAL A 148 -2.67 10.51 -12.50
N MET A 149 -2.29 10.13 -11.28
CA MET A 149 -1.74 11.07 -10.30
C MET A 149 -0.71 10.42 -9.36
N THR A 150 0.14 11.22 -8.74
CA THR A 150 1.05 10.78 -7.67
C THR A 150 0.29 10.63 -6.34
N LEU A 151 0.86 9.89 -5.38
CA LEU A 151 0.18 9.56 -4.12
C LEU A 151 -0.28 10.79 -3.32
N ASP A 152 0.53 11.85 -3.28
CA ASP A 152 0.26 13.12 -2.60
C ASP A 152 -0.91 13.90 -3.22
N ARG A 153 -1.23 13.61 -4.48
CA ARG A 153 -2.33 14.23 -5.22
C ARG A 153 -3.65 13.47 -5.07
N VAL A 154 -3.62 12.23 -4.58
CA VAL A 154 -4.83 11.42 -4.32
C VAL A 154 -5.65 12.09 -3.22
N PRO A 155 -6.89 12.55 -3.48
CA PRO A 155 -7.68 13.27 -2.48
C PRO A 155 -8.16 12.37 -1.33
N ASP A 156 -8.19 12.90 -0.10
CA ASP A 156 -8.66 12.16 1.09
C ASP A 156 -10.05 11.56 0.92
N ARG A 157 -10.97 12.28 0.27
CA ARG A 157 -12.33 11.79 0.02
C ARG A 157 -12.36 10.48 -0.78
N ILE A 158 -11.36 10.20 -1.62
CA ILE A 158 -11.31 8.96 -2.42
C ILE A 158 -10.97 7.77 -1.53
N VAL A 159 -10.13 7.97 -0.51
CA VAL A 159 -9.61 6.88 0.32
C VAL A 159 -10.33 6.74 1.65
N LEU A 160 -10.88 7.82 2.21
CA LEU A 160 -11.54 7.84 3.51
C LEU A 160 -13.07 7.78 3.45
N ALA A 161 -13.69 8.09 2.31
CA ALA A 161 -15.15 8.02 2.21
C ALA A 161 -15.66 6.57 2.32
N PRO A 162 -16.83 6.33 2.93
CA PRO A 162 -17.51 5.05 2.82
C PRO A 162 -17.68 4.65 1.35
N VAL A 163 -17.60 3.35 1.08
CA VAL A 163 -17.92 2.81 -0.24
C VAL A 163 -19.44 2.75 -0.36
N ASP A 164 -19.99 3.43 -1.37
CA ASP A 164 -21.39 3.29 -1.71
C ASP A 164 -21.65 1.86 -2.21
N VAL A 165 -22.53 1.14 -1.52
CA VAL A 165 -22.95 -0.21 -1.91
C VAL A 165 -24.25 -0.13 -2.70
N ALA A 166 -24.29 -0.82 -3.84
CA ALA A 166 -25.52 -0.95 -4.60
C ALA A 166 -26.47 -1.90 -3.86
N LEU A 167 -27.73 -1.47 -3.70
CA LEU A 167 -28.80 -2.27 -3.12
C LEU A 167 -29.92 -2.46 -4.13
N ASP A 168 -30.53 -3.64 -4.15
CA ASP A 168 -31.74 -3.88 -4.95
C ASP A 168 -32.99 -3.21 -4.33
N ALA A 169 -34.14 -3.36 -4.97
CA ALA A 169 -35.40 -2.79 -4.51
C ALA A 169 -35.83 -3.32 -3.12
N ASP A 170 -35.30 -4.47 -2.72
CA ASP A 170 -35.57 -5.13 -1.44
C ASP A 170 -34.50 -4.80 -0.37
N GLY A 171 -33.50 -3.99 -0.72
CA GLY A 171 -32.41 -3.59 0.16
C GLY A 171 -31.27 -4.60 0.28
N ASN A 172 -31.22 -5.62 -0.58
CA ASN A 172 -30.12 -6.59 -0.58
C ASN A 172 -28.92 -6.07 -1.36
N PHE A 173 -27.72 -6.45 -0.92
CA PHE A 173 -26.46 -6.10 -1.59
C PHE A 173 -26.42 -6.66 -3.02
N ILE A 174 -26.17 -5.77 -3.98
CA ILE A 174 -25.85 -6.12 -5.36
C ILE A 174 -24.32 -6.10 -5.50
N PRO A 175 -23.67 -7.26 -5.73
CA PRO A 175 -22.26 -7.30 -6.03
C PRO A 175 -21.95 -6.48 -7.30
N PRO A 176 -20.84 -5.73 -7.33
CA PRO A 176 -20.41 -5.09 -8.57
C PRO A 176 -20.13 -6.16 -9.63
N ASP A 177 -20.45 -5.86 -10.89
CA ASP A 177 -20.05 -6.70 -12.02
C ASP A 177 -18.53 -6.86 -11.96
N ARG A 178 -18.05 -8.12 -11.95
CA ARG A 178 -16.62 -8.40 -12.06
C ARG A 178 -16.19 -7.96 -13.46
N ALA A 179 -15.68 -6.74 -13.58
CA ALA A 179 -15.07 -6.31 -14.83
C ALA A 179 -13.88 -7.24 -15.08
N VAL A 180 -13.98 -8.03 -16.15
CA VAL A 180 -12.84 -8.77 -16.68
C VAL A 180 -11.93 -7.70 -17.28
N ALA A 181 -10.89 -7.31 -16.53
CA ALA A 181 -9.84 -6.47 -17.07
C ALA A 181 -8.93 -7.38 -17.91
N ASP A 182 -9.21 -7.41 -19.21
CA ASP A 182 -8.38 -8.07 -20.23
C ASP A 182 -6.98 -7.45 -20.34
#